data_AF-A0A1V5PN23-F1
#
_entry.id   AF-A0A1V5PN23-F1
#
_cell.length_a   1.000
_cell.length_b   1.000
_cell.length_c   1.000
_cell.angle_alpha   90.00
_cell.angle_beta   90.00
_cell.angle_gamma   90.00
#
_symmetry.space_group_name_H-M   'P 1'
#
loop_
_entity.id
_entity.type
_entity.pdbx_description
1 polymer ?
#
loop_
_entity_poly.entity_id
_entity_poly.type
_entity_poly.pdbx_seq_one_letter_code
_entity_poly.pdbx_strand_id
1 'polypeptide(L)'
;MQEKSGAVGAKLWYPDDMKIQHAGITNLTIGPAHKLIGFPDTRIYYYGAAALPCNMSAVTGACLMIRKSVFEEAGRFDEDLPVEYNDVDLCFTLIEKGYRNIERNDAVLLHLESASRGQEPESIGKAARLIEVQKKLYEKHKSFDGSDPYYSHNLSGDSSSYILNVIFDADDPNKKSAVTKIDDKEKEKYSALLNGANESTLKCTVEFADVQKRNRNDKCPVLCIRGWAYVQGKDNACFDESGKSLILISEDGTECLRMSLFEKYRPDAQKVMYSEKNIALSGFAGRLDTADIKQGKYRILIEYTDKTNGQKYIAVSDKALGNPGTVR
;
A
#
# COMPACT_ATOMS: atom_id res chain seq x y z
N MET A 1 4.09 -3.47 40.29
CA MET A 1 4.28 -2.85 38.96
C MET A 1 5.76 -2.67 38.74
N GLN A 2 6.32 -3.01 37.57
CA GLN A 2 7.76 -2.87 37.33
C GLN A 2 8.15 -1.38 37.34
N GLU A 3 9.39 -1.07 37.73
CA GLU A 3 9.84 0.31 37.96
C GLU A 3 9.66 1.21 36.73
N LYS A 4 9.84 0.69 35.52
CA LYS A 4 9.63 1.42 34.25
C LYS A 4 8.29 1.15 33.54
N SER A 5 7.28 0.63 34.23
CA SER A 5 5.94 0.49 33.65
C SER A 5 5.26 1.86 33.50
N GLY A 6 4.83 2.16 32.27
CA GLY A 6 3.95 3.28 31.93
C GLY A 6 2.48 2.86 32.03
N ALA A 7 1.72 3.08 30.97
CA ALA A 7 0.32 2.67 30.90
C ALA A 7 0.21 1.15 30.76
N VAL A 8 -0.74 0.55 31.50
CA VAL A 8 -1.04 -0.88 31.43
C VAL A 8 -2.48 -1.06 31.00
N GLY A 9 -2.68 -1.68 29.83
CA GLY A 9 -3.98 -2.00 29.26
C GLY A 9 -4.37 -3.46 29.45
N ALA A 10 -5.62 -3.78 29.16
CA ALA A 10 -6.15 -5.14 29.12
C ALA A 10 -6.82 -5.39 27.77
N LYS A 11 -6.80 -6.64 27.32
CA LYS A 11 -7.49 -7.02 26.08
C LYS A 11 -8.99 -6.81 26.24
N LEU A 12 -9.60 -6.21 25.23
CA LEU A 12 -11.05 -6.01 25.17
C LEU A 12 -11.65 -6.92 24.10
N TRP A 13 -12.77 -7.54 24.45
CA TRP A 13 -13.63 -8.24 23.50
C TRP A 13 -14.87 -7.41 23.16
N TYR A 14 -15.32 -7.56 21.92
CA TYR A 14 -16.68 -7.16 21.56
C TYR A 14 -17.70 -7.98 22.37
N PRO A 15 -18.87 -7.40 22.68
CA PRO A 15 -19.97 -8.16 23.23
C PRO A 15 -20.37 -9.28 22.25
N ASP A 16 -20.81 -10.40 22.81
CA ASP A 16 -21.51 -11.48 22.09
C ASP A 16 -20.73 -12.39 21.13
N ASP A 17 -19.49 -12.09 20.74
CA ASP A 17 -18.82 -12.90 19.70
C ASP A 17 -17.34 -13.29 19.91
N MET A 18 -16.79 -13.17 21.13
CA MET A 18 -15.38 -13.52 21.47
C MET A 18 -14.34 -12.95 20.49
N LYS A 19 -14.69 -11.90 19.74
CA LYS A 19 -13.78 -11.21 18.85
C LYS A 19 -13.04 -10.14 19.63
N ILE A 20 -11.77 -10.00 19.26
CA ILE A 20 -10.90 -8.97 19.81
C ILE A 20 -11.40 -7.61 19.33
N GLN A 21 -11.62 -6.69 20.26
CA GLN A 21 -11.84 -5.27 20.01
C GLN A 21 -10.54 -4.47 20.22
N HIS A 22 -9.74 -4.87 21.20
CA HIS A 22 -8.44 -4.27 21.48
C HIS A 22 -7.48 -5.34 22.00
N ALA A 23 -6.27 -5.38 21.42
CA ALA A 23 -5.14 -6.16 21.89
C ALA A 23 -3.86 -5.29 21.84
N GLY A 24 -4.00 -4.03 22.26
CA GLY A 24 -3.00 -2.97 22.14
C GLY A 24 -3.14 -2.12 20.88
N ILE A 25 -2.47 -0.96 20.88
CA ILE A 25 -2.38 -0.03 19.76
C ILE A 25 -0.96 -0.02 19.20
N THR A 26 -0.87 -0.16 17.88
CA THR A 26 0.34 0.07 17.10
C THR A 26 0.17 1.34 16.28
N ASN A 27 1.23 2.13 16.21
CA ASN A 27 1.30 3.29 15.36
C ASN A 27 1.74 2.90 13.94
N LEU A 28 0.77 2.60 13.09
CA LEU A 28 0.99 2.20 11.70
C LEU A 28 1.32 3.43 10.84
N THR A 29 1.73 3.21 9.58
CA THR A 29 2.00 4.31 8.63
C THR A 29 0.79 5.21 8.40
N ILE A 30 -0.42 4.65 8.53
CA ILE A 30 -1.68 5.38 8.41
C ILE A 30 -2.15 6.04 9.73
N GLY A 31 -1.47 5.76 10.85
CA GLY A 31 -1.89 6.23 12.17
C GLY A 31 -1.92 5.16 13.27
N PRO A 32 -2.20 5.56 14.51
CA PRO A 32 -2.49 4.65 15.61
C PRO A 32 -3.71 3.78 15.32
N ALA A 33 -3.59 2.47 15.47
CA ALA A 33 -4.65 1.51 15.20
C ALA A 33 -4.69 0.37 16.23
N HIS A 34 -5.91 -0.05 16.57
CA HIS A 34 -6.16 -1.23 17.39
C HIS A 34 -5.74 -2.50 16.63
N LYS A 35 -4.81 -3.28 17.19
CA LYS A 35 -4.37 -4.53 16.55
C LYS A 35 -5.39 -5.65 16.77
N LEU A 36 -5.52 -6.47 15.73
CA LEU A 36 -6.38 -7.65 15.66
C LEU A 36 -7.87 -7.36 15.90
N ILE A 37 -8.32 -6.11 15.72
CA ILE A 37 -9.73 -5.74 15.78
C ILE A 37 -10.58 -6.61 14.83
N GLY A 38 -11.62 -7.24 15.36
CA GLY A 38 -12.52 -8.15 14.66
C GLY A 38 -11.99 -9.57 14.46
N PHE A 39 -10.77 -9.89 14.90
CA PHE A 39 -10.22 -11.24 14.79
C PHE A 39 -10.73 -12.13 15.93
N PRO A 40 -10.90 -13.45 15.70
CA PRO A 40 -11.28 -14.38 16.76
C PRO A 40 -10.11 -14.59 17.74
N ASP A 41 -10.38 -14.57 19.04
CA ASP A 41 -9.35 -14.82 20.07
C ASP A 41 -9.01 -16.31 20.27
N THR A 42 -9.53 -17.19 19.41
CA THR A 42 -9.31 -18.65 19.46
C THR A 42 -8.03 -19.08 18.73
N ARG A 43 -7.18 -18.14 18.32
CA ARG A 43 -5.97 -18.40 17.52
C ARG A 43 -4.77 -17.67 18.10
N ILE A 44 -3.60 -18.24 17.90
CA ILE A 44 -2.33 -17.59 18.25
C ILE A 44 -1.87 -16.77 17.03
N TYR A 45 -1.83 -15.46 17.20
CA TYR A 45 -1.30 -14.52 16.22
C TYR A 45 0.12 -14.13 16.58
N TYR A 46 0.98 -13.90 15.57
CA TYR A 46 2.29 -13.26 15.67
C TYR A 46 3.02 -13.48 17.00
N TYR A 47 3.58 -14.68 17.20
CA TYR A 47 4.32 -15.05 18.42
C TYR A 47 3.55 -14.84 19.74
N GLY A 48 2.21 -14.94 19.71
CA GLY A 48 1.37 -14.75 20.89
C GLY A 48 1.07 -13.29 21.20
N ALA A 49 1.14 -12.38 20.22
CA ALA A 49 0.86 -10.96 20.40
C ALA A 49 -0.51 -10.67 21.01
N ALA A 50 -1.52 -11.52 20.77
CA ALA A 50 -2.83 -11.45 21.42
C ALA A 50 -3.00 -12.45 22.56
N ALA A 51 -1.99 -13.18 23.00
CA ALA A 51 -2.13 -14.16 24.09
C ALA A 51 -1.26 -13.81 25.30
N LEU A 52 -0.17 -13.09 25.07
CA LEU A 52 0.85 -12.81 26.07
C LEU A 52 0.94 -11.31 26.35
N PRO A 53 1.40 -10.94 27.56
CA PRO A 53 1.78 -9.57 27.86
C PRO A 53 2.84 -9.07 26.87
N CYS A 54 2.59 -7.94 26.22
CA CYS A 54 3.51 -7.35 25.27
C CYS A 54 3.68 -5.85 25.50
N ASN A 55 4.84 -5.31 25.15
CA ASN A 55 4.99 -3.87 25.09
C ASN A 55 4.39 -3.36 23.78
N MET A 56 3.61 -2.30 23.86
CA MET A 56 2.93 -1.67 22.72
C MET A 56 3.16 -0.17 22.76
N SER A 57 2.95 0.51 21.64
CA SER A 57 3.11 1.97 21.60
C SER A 57 2.04 2.67 22.40
N ALA A 58 0.82 2.15 22.40
CA ALA A 58 -0.25 2.63 23.25
C ALA A 58 -1.21 1.51 23.68
N VAL A 59 -2.00 1.80 24.70
CA VAL A 59 -3.14 1.01 25.16
C VAL A 59 -4.37 1.91 25.21
N THR A 60 -5.56 1.34 25.10
CA THR A 60 -6.79 2.14 24.99
C THR A 60 -7.21 2.76 26.32
N GLY A 61 -7.76 3.97 26.28
CA GLY A 61 -8.36 4.64 27.42
C GLY A 61 -9.58 3.93 28.01
N ALA A 62 -10.21 3.00 27.28
CA ALA A 62 -11.35 2.22 27.78
C ALA A 62 -10.98 1.32 28.97
N CYS A 63 -9.74 0.85 29.04
CA CYS A 63 -9.20 0.18 30.22
C CYS A 63 -7.70 0.45 30.33
N LEU A 64 -7.33 1.40 31.19
CA LEU A 64 -5.96 1.84 31.38
C LEU A 64 -5.66 1.99 32.87
N MET A 65 -4.58 1.37 33.34
CA MET A 65 -4.04 1.54 34.68
C MET A 65 -2.65 2.16 34.62
N ILE A 66 -2.39 3.15 35.47
CA ILE A 66 -1.11 3.85 35.56
C ILE A 66 -0.84 4.30 36.99
N ARG A 67 0.43 4.37 37.41
CA ARG A 67 0.78 4.96 38.72
C ARG A 67 0.51 6.45 38.70
N LYS A 68 -0.10 6.96 39.77
CA LYS A 68 -0.40 8.39 39.92
C LYS A 68 0.83 9.28 39.67
N SER A 69 1.97 8.96 40.28
CA SER A 69 3.21 9.75 40.11
C SER A 69 3.69 9.79 38.65
N VAL A 70 3.57 8.67 37.92
CA VAL A 70 3.95 8.57 36.51
C VAL A 70 2.97 9.33 35.62
N PHE A 71 1.66 9.28 35.92
CA PHE A 71 0.63 10.05 35.22
C PHE A 71 0.83 11.56 35.41
N GLU A 72 1.16 12.00 36.62
CA GLU A 72 1.48 13.41 36.91
C GLU A 72 2.77 13.84 36.22
N GLU A 73 3.81 13.00 36.21
CA GLU A 73 5.06 13.25 35.50
C GLU A 73 4.87 13.35 33.98
N ALA A 74 3.95 12.58 33.42
CA ALA A 74 3.59 12.61 32.00
C ALA A 74 2.80 13.86 31.61
N GLY A 75 2.37 14.69 32.57
CA GLY A 75 1.55 15.87 32.29
C GLY A 75 0.05 15.57 32.22
N ARG A 76 -0.39 14.38 32.67
CA ARG A 76 -1.78 13.92 32.64
C ARG A 76 -2.33 13.77 31.20
N PHE A 77 -3.64 13.82 31.02
CA PHE A 77 -4.25 13.87 29.69
C PHE A 77 -4.19 15.29 29.13
N ASP A 78 -3.91 15.40 27.84
CA ASP A 78 -3.93 16.67 27.13
C ASP A 78 -5.38 17.11 26.87
N GLU A 79 -5.76 18.28 27.39
CA GLU A 79 -7.10 18.84 27.22
C GLU A 79 -7.38 19.30 25.78
N ASP A 80 -6.34 19.50 24.95
CA ASP A 80 -6.47 19.79 23.52
C ASP A 80 -6.84 18.54 22.69
N LEU A 81 -6.77 17.35 23.30
CA LEU A 81 -7.20 16.07 22.75
C LEU A 81 -8.34 15.48 23.60
N PRO A 82 -9.56 16.05 23.59
CA PRO A 82 -10.59 15.67 24.55
C PRO A 82 -11.23 14.30 24.29
N VAL A 83 -11.11 13.77 23.06
CA VAL A 83 -11.86 12.58 22.62
C VAL A 83 -11.01 11.57 21.88
N GLU A 84 -10.29 12.01 20.84
CA GLU A 84 -9.53 11.11 19.95
C GLU A 84 -8.03 11.24 20.25
N TYR A 85 -7.33 10.11 20.31
CA TYR A 85 -5.89 9.98 20.55
C TYR A 85 -5.36 10.49 21.90
N ASN A 86 -6.22 10.78 22.87
CA ASN A 86 -5.80 11.24 24.20
C ASN A 86 -5.01 10.17 24.98
N ASP A 87 -5.43 8.92 24.84
CA ASP A 87 -4.76 7.73 25.36
C ASP A 87 -3.43 7.47 24.64
N VAL A 88 -3.40 7.64 23.31
CA VAL A 88 -2.18 7.52 22.49
C VAL A 88 -1.16 8.58 22.84
N ASP A 89 -1.57 9.85 22.99
CA ASP A 89 -0.72 10.97 23.40
C ASP A 89 -0.03 10.73 24.75
N LEU A 90 -0.81 10.32 25.76
CA LEU A 90 -0.29 9.94 27.07
C LEU A 90 0.74 8.80 26.91
N CYS A 91 0.41 7.78 26.12
CA CYS A 91 1.28 6.62 25.91
C CYS A 91 2.59 6.98 25.18
N PHE A 92 2.55 7.85 24.16
CA PHE A 92 3.75 8.33 23.46
C PHE A 92 4.63 9.16 24.40
N THR A 93 4.03 10.07 25.18
CA THR A 93 4.73 10.86 26.20
C THR A 93 5.46 9.97 27.22
N LEU A 94 4.82 8.88 27.65
CA LEU A 94 5.43 7.90 28.56
C LEU A 94 6.65 7.21 27.94
N ILE A 95 6.56 6.80 26.67
CA ILE A 95 7.70 6.20 25.96
C ILE A 95 8.84 7.19 25.81
N GLU A 96 8.57 8.45 25.46
CA GLU A 96 9.57 9.51 25.35
C GLU A 96 10.27 9.79 26.70
N LYS A 97 9.58 9.57 27.82
CA LYS A 97 10.14 9.63 29.18
C LYS A 97 10.84 8.34 29.63
N GLY A 98 10.91 7.32 28.77
CA GLY A 98 11.62 6.07 29.02
C GLY A 98 10.80 5.00 29.76
N TYR A 99 9.49 5.19 29.89
CA TYR A 99 8.56 4.17 30.36
C TYR A 99 8.17 3.20 29.25
N ARG A 100 7.54 2.08 29.62
CA ARG A 100 7.02 1.07 28.68
C ARG A 100 5.54 0.87 28.90
N ASN A 101 4.74 1.06 27.85
CA ASN A 101 3.33 0.71 27.90
C ASN A 101 3.18 -0.79 27.66
N ILE A 102 2.32 -1.43 28.44
CA ILE A 102 2.17 -2.89 28.49
C ILE A 102 0.73 -3.24 28.22
N GLU A 103 0.47 -4.01 27.17
CA GLU A 103 -0.83 -4.62 26.96
C GLU A 103 -0.87 -5.99 27.62
N ARG A 104 -1.84 -6.20 28.52
CA ARG A 104 -2.08 -7.49 29.19
C ARG A 104 -3.11 -8.30 28.42
N ASN A 105 -2.63 -9.02 27.40
CA ASN A 105 -3.50 -9.88 26.60
C ASN A 105 -3.97 -11.17 27.30
N ASP A 106 -3.46 -11.44 28.49
CA ASP A 106 -3.90 -12.51 29.39
C ASP A 106 -4.97 -12.05 30.40
N ALA A 107 -5.28 -10.75 30.43
CA ALA A 107 -6.42 -10.19 31.15
C ALA A 107 -7.45 -9.71 30.13
N VAL A 108 -8.65 -10.31 30.15
CA VAL A 108 -9.68 -10.07 29.15
C VAL A 108 -10.91 -9.46 29.79
N LEU A 109 -11.39 -8.35 29.24
CA LEU A 109 -12.61 -7.68 29.66
C LEU A 109 -13.60 -7.60 28.49
N LEU A 110 -14.89 -7.71 28.80
CA LEU A 110 -15.96 -7.41 27.86
C LEU A 110 -16.20 -5.91 27.87
N HIS A 111 -16.18 -5.27 26.70
CA HIS A 111 -16.42 -3.85 26.58
C HIS A 111 -17.64 -3.57 25.69
N LEU A 112 -18.73 -3.12 26.31
CA LEU A 112 -19.94 -2.70 25.61
C LEU A 112 -19.72 -1.32 25.01
N GLU A 113 -19.24 -1.30 23.77
CA GLU A 113 -19.01 -0.07 23.02
C GLU A 113 -20.31 0.73 22.87
N SER A 114 -20.18 2.06 22.79
CA SER A 114 -21.30 2.99 22.57
C SER A 114 -22.33 3.13 23.71
N ALA A 115 -22.17 2.42 24.84
CA ALA A 115 -23.05 2.59 26.01
C ALA A 115 -23.01 4.02 26.60
N SER A 116 -21.89 4.73 26.44
CA SER A 116 -21.70 6.11 26.91
C SER A 116 -21.66 7.17 25.80
N ARG A 117 -21.30 6.79 24.56
CA ARG A 117 -20.98 7.74 23.47
C ARG A 117 -22.04 7.83 22.37
N GLY A 118 -22.82 6.78 22.12
CA GLY A 118 -23.60 6.64 20.88
C GLY A 118 -22.72 6.53 19.63
N GLN A 119 -23.26 5.97 18.53
CA GLN A 119 -22.53 5.90 17.26
C GLN A 119 -22.77 7.18 16.46
N GLU A 120 -21.74 8.02 16.31
CA GLU A 120 -21.73 9.08 15.30
C GLU A 120 -21.41 8.46 13.93
N PRO A 121 -22.32 8.59 12.92
CA PRO A 121 -22.10 8.06 11.59
C PRO A 121 -20.78 8.53 10.99
N GLU A 122 -20.14 7.70 10.19
CA GLU A 122 -19.01 8.15 9.38
C GLU A 122 -19.44 9.31 8.47
N SER A 123 -18.73 10.43 8.57
CA SER A 123 -18.98 11.63 7.78
C SER A 123 -17.66 12.25 7.33
N ILE A 124 -17.69 12.98 6.21
CA ILE A 124 -16.52 13.70 5.68
C ILE A 124 -15.95 14.66 6.74
N GLY A 125 -16.83 15.33 7.50
CA GLY A 125 -16.43 16.23 8.58
C GLY A 125 -15.68 15.53 9.72
N LYS A 126 -16.11 14.32 10.10
CA LYS A 126 -15.43 13.50 11.12
C LYS A 126 -14.04 13.06 10.65
N ALA A 127 -13.92 12.62 9.40
CA ALA A 127 -12.62 12.23 8.83
C ALA A 127 -11.64 13.42 8.76
N ALA A 128 -12.10 14.58 8.31
CA ALA A 128 -11.28 15.79 8.28
C ALA A 128 -10.81 16.21 9.68
N ARG A 129 -11.70 16.15 10.68
CA ARG A 129 -11.36 16.40 12.09
C ARG A 129 -10.30 15.42 12.59
N LEU A 130 -10.46 14.12 12.32
CA LEU A 130 -9.50 13.09 12.73
C LEU A 130 -8.10 13.32 12.14
N ILE A 131 -8.02 13.76 10.87
CA ILE A 131 -6.75 14.11 10.22
C ILE A 131 -6.10 15.30 10.94
N GLU A 132 -6.86 16.34 11.29
CA GLU A 132 -6.33 17.50 12.02
C GLU A 132 -5.82 17.13 13.42
N VAL A 133 -6.57 16.31 14.15
CA VAL A 133 -6.18 15.84 15.49
C VAL A 133 -4.93 14.95 15.39
N GLN A 134 -4.87 14.04 14.41
CA GLN A 134 -3.69 13.20 14.16
C GLN A 134 -2.46 14.04 13.82
N LYS A 135 -2.62 15.13 13.05
CA LYS A 135 -1.53 16.05 12.75
C LYS A 135 -0.98 16.70 14.03
N LYS A 136 -1.85 17.16 14.93
CA LYS A 136 -1.43 17.72 16.23
C LYS A 136 -0.67 16.71 17.08
N LEU A 137 -1.16 15.45 17.13
CA LEU A 137 -0.49 14.35 17.81
C LEU A 137 0.97 14.19 17.32
N TYR A 138 1.19 14.16 16.00
CA TYR A 138 2.53 14.01 15.44
C TYR A 138 3.38 15.29 15.49
N GLU A 139 2.78 16.47 15.48
CA GLU A 139 3.51 17.72 15.73
C GLU A 139 4.14 17.73 17.14
N LYS A 140 3.44 17.15 18.13
CA LYS A 140 3.91 16.93 19.49
C LYS A 140 4.89 15.75 19.59
N HIS A 141 4.58 14.62 18.94
CA HIS A 141 5.33 13.36 19.01
C HIS A 141 6.00 12.98 17.69
N LYS A 142 6.88 13.84 17.19
CA LYS A 142 7.50 13.69 15.85
C LYS A 142 8.24 12.37 15.63
N SER A 143 8.77 11.77 16.70
CA SER A 143 9.50 10.50 16.64
C SER A 143 8.61 9.31 16.23
N PHE A 144 7.29 9.46 16.36
CA PHE A 144 6.30 8.45 15.98
C PHE A 144 5.68 8.72 14.60
N ASP A 145 5.97 9.81 13.89
CA ASP A 145 5.39 9.99 12.54
C ASP A 145 5.90 8.89 11.58
N GLY A 146 5.01 7.98 11.18
CA GLY A 146 5.31 6.83 10.33
C GLY A 146 6.16 5.73 10.95
N SER A 147 6.36 5.73 12.28
CA SER A 147 7.24 4.78 12.97
C SER A 147 6.64 4.28 14.29
N ASP A 148 6.93 3.03 14.65
CA ASP A 148 6.53 2.42 15.92
C ASP A 148 7.70 1.58 16.47
N PRO A 149 8.17 1.83 17.70
CA PRO A 149 9.33 1.15 18.27
C PRO A 149 9.09 -0.33 18.60
N TYR A 150 7.85 -0.79 18.66
CA TYR A 150 7.45 -2.17 18.97
C TYR A 150 6.93 -2.94 17.74
N TYR A 151 6.92 -2.31 16.56
CA TYR A 151 6.42 -2.91 15.32
C TYR A 151 7.52 -3.01 14.26
N SER A 152 7.60 -4.15 13.59
CA SER A 152 8.60 -4.35 12.54
C SER A 152 8.21 -3.59 11.28
N HIS A 153 9.17 -2.85 10.68
CA HIS A 153 8.99 -2.19 9.39
C HIS A 153 8.73 -3.18 8.22
N ASN A 154 8.96 -4.48 8.43
CA ASN A 154 8.67 -5.53 7.45
C ASN A 154 7.21 -6.01 7.50
N LEU A 155 6.39 -5.50 8.42
CA LEU A 155 4.97 -5.81 8.54
C LEU A 155 4.12 -4.67 7.99
N SER A 156 2.92 -5.01 7.50
CA SER A 156 2.01 -4.05 6.85
C SER A 156 1.75 -2.84 7.75
N GLY A 157 1.84 -1.66 7.14
CA GLY A 157 1.62 -0.35 7.76
C GLY A 157 0.18 0.17 7.65
N ASP A 158 -0.76 -0.68 7.24
CA ASP A 158 -2.17 -0.34 7.00
C ASP A 158 -3.15 -1.44 7.41
N SER A 159 -2.66 -2.54 8.01
CA SER A 159 -3.49 -3.67 8.48
C SER A 159 -3.51 -3.79 10.00
N SER A 160 -4.66 -4.17 10.55
CA SER A 160 -4.79 -4.58 11.95
C SER A 160 -4.13 -5.95 12.23
N SER A 161 -3.78 -6.72 11.21
CA SER A 161 -3.08 -8.00 11.32
C SER A 161 -1.55 -7.86 11.23
N TYR A 162 -0.81 -8.94 11.52
CA TYR A 162 0.66 -8.96 11.41
C TYR A 162 1.10 -9.67 10.13
N ILE A 163 0.63 -9.19 8.98
CA ILE A 163 1.05 -9.67 7.67
C ILE A 163 2.31 -8.96 7.21
N LEU A 164 3.12 -9.62 6.39
CA LEU A 164 4.32 -9.02 5.80
C LEU A 164 3.92 -7.87 4.86
N ASN A 165 4.70 -6.79 4.89
CA ASN A 165 4.61 -5.68 3.96
C ASN A 165 5.35 -6.01 2.67
N VAL A 166 4.85 -7.00 1.92
CA VAL A 166 5.40 -7.32 0.59
C VAL A 166 4.73 -6.40 -0.42
N ILE A 167 5.38 -5.27 -0.70
CA ILE A 167 5.02 -4.40 -1.81
C ILE A 167 5.88 -4.80 -3.00
N PHE A 168 5.27 -5.42 -4.01
CA PHE A 168 5.96 -5.71 -5.26
C PHE A 168 6.24 -4.42 -6.03
N ASP A 169 7.31 -4.37 -6.82
CA ASP A 169 7.69 -3.17 -7.57
C ASP A 169 6.55 -2.64 -8.47
N ALA A 170 5.71 -3.52 -9.01
CA ALA A 170 4.52 -3.16 -9.78
C ALA A 170 3.44 -2.41 -8.98
N ASP A 171 3.43 -2.57 -7.66
CA ASP A 171 2.47 -1.97 -6.73
C ASP A 171 3.09 -0.84 -5.88
N ASP A 172 4.42 -0.71 -5.85
CA ASP A 172 5.12 0.37 -5.13
C ASP A 172 4.85 1.74 -5.79
N PRO A 173 4.25 2.71 -5.07
CA PRO A 173 4.00 4.04 -5.62
C PRO A 173 5.26 4.82 -5.95
N ASN A 174 6.39 4.50 -5.32
CA ASN A 174 7.66 5.20 -5.47
C ASN A 174 8.52 4.64 -6.61
N LYS A 175 8.20 3.46 -7.15
CA LYS A 175 8.91 2.87 -8.29
C LYS A 175 8.40 3.48 -9.61
N LYS A 176 9.34 3.88 -10.46
CA LYS A 176 9.09 4.41 -11.81
C LYS A 176 9.78 3.55 -12.85
N SER A 177 9.12 3.36 -13.98
CA SER A 177 9.68 2.76 -15.17
C SER A 177 10.82 3.63 -15.70
N ALA A 178 11.88 2.99 -16.20
CA ALA A 178 12.89 3.66 -16.99
C ALA A 178 12.30 3.99 -18.36
N VAL A 179 12.52 5.22 -18.84
CA VAL A 179 12.04 5.71 -20.13
C VAL A 179 13.23 6.15 -20.98
N THR A 180 13.29 5.67 -22.22
CA THR A 180 14.31 6.03 -23.20
C THR A 180 13.67 6.44 -24.52
N LYS A 181 14.19 7.48 -25.16
CA LYS A 181 13.77 7.88 -26.50
C LYS A 181 14.28 6.88 -27.53
N ILE A 182 13.42 6.50 -28.47
CA ILE A 182 13.74 5.61 -29.59
C ILE A 182 14.19 6.47 -30.77
N ASP A 183 15.26 6.05 -31.46
CA ASP A 183 15.75 6.72 -32.65
C ASP A 183 14.77 6.62 -33.83
N ASP A 184 14.95 7.47 -34.85
CA ASP A 184 14.03 7.54 -35.98
C ASP A 184 13.98 6.24 -36.79
N LYS A 185 15.09 5.48 -36.87
CA LYS A 185 15.17 4.23 -37.63
C LYS A 185 14.38 3.12 -36.97
N GLU A 186 14.47 2.98 -35.66
CA GLU A 186 13.71 1.98 -34.90
C GLU A 186 12.24 2.39 -34.79
N LYS A 187 11.96 3.69 -34.66
CA LYS A 187 10.60 4.25 -34.70
C LYS A 187 9.86 3.96 -36.01
N GLU A 188 10.52 4.08 -37.18
CA GLU A 188 9.91 3.72 -38.47
C GLU A 188 9.40 2.27 -38.48
N LYS A 189 10.16 1.33 -37.89
CA LYS A 189 9.75 -0.07 -37.79
C LYS A 189 8.47 -0.24 -36.97
N TYR A 190 8.37 0.41 -35.81
CA TYR A 190 7.17 0.32 -34.99
C TYR A 190 5.98 1.03 -35.62
N SER A 191 6.20 2.18 -36.27
CA SER A 191 5.15 2.90 -37.01
C SER A 191 4.58 2.07 -38.15
N ALA A 192 5.39 1.26 -38.84
CA ALA A 192 4.91 0.34 -39.86
C ALA A 192 3.97 -0.75 -39.27
N LEU A 193 4.25 -1.21 -38.04
CA LEU A 193 3.42 -2.20 -37.34
C LEU A 193 2.06 -1.65 -36.91
N LEU A 194 1.93 -0.34 -36.71
CA LEU A 194 0.64 0.30 -36.38
C LEU A 194 -0.35 0.28 -37.56
N ASN A 195 0.16 0.29 -38.79
CA ASN A 195 -0.66 0.36 -40.00
C ASN A 195 -0.92 -1.02 -40.63
N GLY A 196 -0.28 -2.08 -40.13
CA GLY A 196 -0.41 -3.45 -40.62
C GLY A 196 -1.40 -4.28 -39.80
N ALA A 197 -2.20 -5.11 -40.47
CA ALA A 197 -2.94 -6.19 -39.82
C ALA A 197 -1.97 -7.31 -39.42
N ASN A 198 -1.36 -7.22 -38.24
CA ASN A 198 -0.47 -8.28 -37.76
C ASN A 198 -1.22 -9.25 -36.85
N GLU A 199 -1.38 -10.49 -37.30
CA GLU A 199 -1.63 -11.63 -36.42
C GLU A 199 -0.37 -11.90 -35.58
N SER A 200 -0.19 -11.12 -34.52
CA SER A 200 0.89 -11.37 -33.57
C SER A 200 0.58 -12.58 -32.69
N THR A 201 1.58 -13.42 -32.46
CA THR A 201 1.54 -14.49 -31.45
C THR A 201 1.60 -13.92 -30.03
N LEU A 202 2.11 -12.69 -29.86
CA LEU A 202 1.98 -11.93 -28.62
C LEU A 202 0.56 -11.36 -28.54
N LYS A 203 -0.18 -11.77 -27.52
CA LYS A 203 -1.47 -11.19 -27.16
C LYS A 203 -1.27 -10.17 -26.06
N CYS A 204 -2.00 -9.08 -26.10
CA CYS A 204 -1.89 -8.00 -25.13
C CYS A 204 -3.27 -7.38 -24.88
N THR A 205 -3.52 -7.02 -23.63
CA THR A 205 -4.67 -6.20 -23.24
C THR A 205 -4.22 -5.19 -22.20
N VAL A 206 -4.41 -3.91 -22.50
CA VAL A 206 -4.15 -2.82 -21.56
C VAL A 206 -5.45 -2.50 -20.84
N GLU A 207 -5.53 -2.92 -19.58
CA GLU A 207 -6.73 -2.74 -18.75
C GLU A 207 -6.81 -1.28 -18.24
N PHE A 208 -5.67 -0.69 -17.89
CA PHE A 208 -5.58 0.65 -17.31
C PHE A 208 -4.48 1.46 -18.01
N ALA A 209 -4.78 2.71 -18.37
CA ALA A 209 -3.82 3.65 -18.94
C ALA A 209 -4.34 5.07 -18.66
N ASP A 210 -4.04 5.60 -17.48
CA ASP A 210 -4.55 6.90 -17.04
C ASP A 210 -3.59 7.61 -16.07
N VAL A 211 -3.76 8.93 -15.98
CA VAL A 211 -2.96 9.80 -15.13
C VAL A 211 -3.51 9.78 -13.72
N GLN A 212 -2.67 9.41 -12.77
CA GLN A 212 -2.98 9.47 -11.36
C GLN A 212 -2.46 10.77 -10.75
N LYS A 213 -3.19 11.29 -9.75
CA LYS A 213 -2.72 12.41 -8.93
C LYS A 213 -1.40 12.03 -8.26
N ARG A 214 -0.54 13.03 -8.06
CA ARG A 214 0.74 12.86 -7.38
C ARG A 214 0.51 12.36 -5.95
N ASN A 215 1.32 11.40 -5.50
CA ASN A 215 1.46 11.07 -4.09
C ASN A 215 2.41 12.05 -3.39
N ARG A 216 2.55 11.94 -2.05
CA ARG A 216 3.43 12.79 -1.23
C ARG A 216 4.87 12.85 -1.76
N ASN A 217 5.37 11.75 -2.32
CA ASN A 217 6.74 11.63 -2.82
C ASN A 217 6.90 11.92 -4.32
N ASP A 218 5.80 12.09 -5.06
CA ASP A 218 5.82 12.31 -6.50
C ASP A 218 6.04 13.79 -6.84
N LYS A 219 6.95 14.07 -7.78
CA LYS A 219 7.23 15.45 -8.24
C LYS A 219 6.09 16.03 -9.08
N CYS A 220 5.42 15.19 -9.86
CA CYS A 220 4.33 15.56 -10.76
C CYS A 220 3.28 14.43 -10.83
N PRO A 221 2.13 14.62 -11.49
CA PRO A 221 1.21 13.53 -11.79
C PRO A 221 1.91 12.40 -12.54
N VAL A 222 1.41 11.17 -12.36
CA VAL A 222 2.08 9.96 -12.82
C VAL A 222 1.15 9.24 -13.79
N LEU A 223 1.65 8.92 -14.98
CA LEU A 223 0.94 8.03 -15.88
C LEU A 223 1.14 6.59 -15.43
N CYS A 224 0.03 5.88 -15.20
CA CYS A 224 0.04 4.46 -14.86
C CYS A 224 -0.56 3.65 -16.02
N ILE A 225 0.19 2.67 -16.51
CA ILE A 225 -0.28 1.73 -17.54
C ILE A 225 -0.19 0.31 -16.98
N ARG A 226 -1.27 -0.46 -17.02
CA ARG A 226 -1.34 -1.83 -16.50
C ARG A 226 -2.16 -2.70 -17.42
N GLY A 227 -1.79 -3.97 -17.46
CA GLY A 227 -2.48 -4.96 -18.28
C GLY A 227 -1.83 -6.32 -18.16
N TRP A 228 -2.06 -7.14 -19.18
CA TRP A 228 -1.39 -8.42 -19.32
C TRP A 228 -1.03 -8.67 -20.79
N ALA A 229 0.06 -9.39 -21.00
CA ALA A 229 0.50 -9.85 -22.31
C ALA A 229 1.24 -11.18 -22.22
N TYR A 230 1.07 -12.01 -23.24
CA TYR A 230 1.64 -13.36 -23.28
C TYR A 230 1.89 -13.81 -24.72
N VAL A 231 2.90 -14.66 -24.92
CA VAL A 231 3.17 -15.25 -26.23
C VAL A 231 2.49 -16.61 -26.31
N GLN A 232 1.53 -16.73 -27.22
CA GLN A 232 0.71 -17.93 -27.40
C GLN A 232 1.58 -19.15 -27.72
N GLY A 233 1.37 -20.25 -26.99
CA GLY A 233 2.08 -21.52 -27.19
C GLY A 233 3.53 -21.53 -26.70
N LYS A 234 3.98 -20.49 -25.98
CA LYS A 234 5.30 -20.42 -25.34
C LYS A 234 5.20 -20.55 -23.82
N ASP A 235 6.34 -20.84 -23.21
CA ASP A 235 6.49 -20.73 -21.76
C ASP A 235 6.66 -19.26 -21.38
N ASN A 236 5.67 -18.68 -20.69
CA ASN A 236 5.72 -17.26 -20.35
C ASN A 236 6.77 -16.92 -19.27
N ALA A 237 7.40 -17.91 -18.63
CA ALA A 237 8.55 -17.69 -17.76
C ALA A 237 9.83 -17.29 -18.53
N CYS A 238 9.86 -17.48 -19.86
CA CYS A 238 10.95 -17.03 -20.72
C CYS A 238 10.99 -15.51 -20.94
N PHE A 239 9.94 -14.79 -20.51
CA PHE A 239 9.86 -13.33 -20.61
C PHE A 239 9.83 -12.77 -19.20
N ASP A 240 10.97 -12.24 -18.74
CA ASP A 240 11.06 -11.55 -17.46
C ASP A 240 11.10 -10.03 -17.64
N GLU A 241 11.18 -9.30 -16.53
CA GLU A 241 11.20 -7.84 -16.49
C GLU A 241 12.21 -7.21 -17.47
N SER A 242 13.36 -7.84 -17.69
CA SER A 242 14.41 -7.33 -18.58
C SER A 242 14.01 -7.37 -20.06
N GLY A 243 13.10 -8.27 -20.43
CA GLY A 243 12.63 -8.49 -21.78
C GLY A 243 11.30 -7.80 -22.10
N LYS A 244 10.66 -7.12 -21.14
CA LYS A 244 9.32 -6.54 -21.29
C LYS A 244 9.39 -5.02 -21.39
N SER A 245 8.83 -4.46 -22.48
CA SER A 245 8.72 -3.00 -22.62
C SER A 245 7.44 -2.57 -23.32
N LEU A 246 6.99 -1.35 -23.00
CA LEU A 246 5.99 -0.64 -23.78
C LEU A 246 6.69 0.33 -24.73
N ILE A 247 6.16 0.40 -25.94
CA ILE A 247 6.54 1.39 -26.94
C ILE A 247 5.37 2.37 -27.07
N LEU A 248 5.61 3.63 -26.74
CA LEU A 248 4.63 4.71 -26.82
C LEU A 248 4.98 5.58 -28.01
N ILE A 249 4.08 5.65 -29.00
CA ILE A 249 4.27 6.47 -30.20
C ILE A 249 3.19 7.53 -30.23
N SER A 250 3.58 8.81 -30.29
CA SER A 250 2.61 9.89 -30.41
C SER A 250 1.88 9.80 -31.75
N GLU A 251 0.59 10.12 -31.79
CA GLU A 251 -0.21 10.06 -33.03
C GLU A 251 0.28 11.02 -34.12
N ASP A 252 0.92 12.13 -33.71
CA ASP A 252 1.59 13.06 -34.62
C ASP A 252 2.97 12.55 -35.11
N GLY A 253 3.42 11.40 -34.59
CA GLY A 253 4.70 10.80 -34.91
C GLY A 253 5.91 11.61 -34.46
N THR A 254 5.78 12.61 -33.57
CA THR A 254 6.92 13.44 -33.13
C THR A 254 7.70 12.83 -31.97
N GLU A 255 7.16 11.81 -31.29
CA GLU A 255 7.78 11.18 -30.13
C GLU A 255 7.57 9.66 -30.14
N CYS A 256 8.63 8.94 -29.80
CA CYS A 256 8.63 7.49 -29.63
C CYS A 256 9.46 7.13 -28.41
N LEU A 257 8.84 6.49 -27.41
CA LEU A 257 9.45 6.18 -26.13
C LEU A 257 9.39 4.67 -25.90
N ARG A 258 10.49 4.11 -25.36
CA ARG A 258 10.53 2.77 -24.77
C ARG A 258 10.47 2.92 -23.26
N MET A 259 9.52 2.23 -22.64
CA MET A 259 9.30 2.24 -21.20
C MET A 259 9.46 0.81 -20.64
N SER A 260 10.29 0.64 -19.61
CA SER A 260 10.41 -0.64 -18.90
C SER A 260 9.14 -0.97 -18.11
N LEU A 261 8.90 -2.25 -17.85
CA LEU A 261 7.71 -2.74 -17.18
C LEU A 261 8.08 -3.54 -15.95
N PHE A 262 7.31 -3.40 -14.86
CA PHE A 262 7.37 -4.27 -13.69
C PHE A 262 6.47 -5.48 -13.88
N GLU A 263 6.88 -6.63 -13.36
CA GLU A 263 6.07 -7.85 -13.40
C GLU A 263 4.92 -7.81 -12.40
N LYS A 264 3.75 -8.27 -12.84
CA LYS A 264 2.59 -8.41 -11.99
C LYS A 264 2.02 -9.82 -12.07
N TYR A 265 1.99 -10.51 -10.93
CA TYR A 265 1.42 -11.85 -10.84
C TYR A 265 -0.11 -11.81 -11.04
N ARG A 266 -0.63 -12.66 -11.95
CA ARG A 266 -2.03 -12.72 -12.38
C ARG A 266 -2.62 -14.13 -12.23
N PRO A 267 -2.92 -14.58 -11.00
CA PRO A 267 -3.51 -15.90 -10.79
C PRO A 267 -4.92 -16.02 -11.37
N ASP A 268 -5.60 -14.89 -11.58
CA ASP A 268 -6.86 -14.78 -12.31
C ASP A 268 -6.71 -15.16 -13.79
N ALA A 269 -5.64 -14.72 -14.46
CA ALA A 269 -5.36 -15.08 -15.85
C ALA A 269 -5.15 -16.61 -16.01
N GLN A 270 -4.49 -17.25 -15.04
CA GLN A 270 -4.30 -18.71 -15.01
C GLN A 270 -5.59 -19.50 -14.95
N LYS A 271 -6.64 -18.95 -14.32
CA LYS A 271 -7.96 -19.61 -14.24
C LYS A 271 -8.70 -19.58 -15.58
N VAL A 272 -8.48 -18.54 -16.39
CA VAL A 272 -9.17 -18.35 -17.68
C VAL A 272 -8.41 -19.01 -18.83
N MET A 273 -7.09 -18.82 -18.88
CA MET A 273 -6.22 -19.26 -19.98
C MET A 273 -5.35 -20.45 -19.55
N TYR A 274 -5.98 -21.49 -19.00
CA TYR A 274 -5.30 -22.62 -18.38
C TYR A 274 -4.46 -23.47 -19.36
N SER A 275 -4.69 -23.37 -20.67
CA SER A 275 -3.90 -24.04 -21.71
C SER A 275 -2.52 -23.41 -21.93
N GLU A 276 -2.35 -22.14 -21.55
CA GLU A 276 -1.08 -21.41 -21.71
C GLU A 276 -0.15 -21.68 -20.52
N LYS A 277 1.15 -21.87 -20.81
CA LYS A 277 2.13 -22.23 -19.79
C LYS A 277 2.62 -21.00 -19.03
N ASN A 278 2.60 -21.09 -17.69
CA ASN A 278 3.02 -20.03 -16.76
C ASN A 278 2.31 -18.68 -17.02
N ILE A 279 1.05 -18.73 -17.46
CA ILE A 279 0.30 -17.54 -17.87
C ILE A 279 0.07 -16.55 -16.73
N ALA A 280 0.17 -16.99 -15.46
CA ALA A 280 0.14 -16.08 -14.31
C ALA A 280 1.27 -15.03 -14.31
N LEU A 281 2.32 -15.19 -15.13
CA LEU A 281 3.43 -14.24 -15.29
C LEU A 281 3.20 -13.18 -16.40
N SER A 282 2.00 -13.18 -17.00
CA SER A 282 1.64 -12.27 -18.10
C SER A 282 1.36 -10.83 -17.68
N GLY A 283 1.12 -10.58 -16.40
CA GLY A 283 0.78 -9.24 -15.94
C GLY A 283 1.96 -8.29 -15.98
N PHE A 284 1.68 -7.03 -16.30
CA PHE A 284 2.66 -5.97 -16.28
C PHE A 284 2.09 -4.67 -15.70
N ALA A 285 2.98 -3.84 -15.17
CA ALA A 285 2.69 -2.47 -14.77
C ALA A 285 3.84 -1.54 -15.18
N GLY A 286 3.49 -0.36 -15.69
CA GLY A 286 4.41 0.73 -15.98
C GLY A 286 3.96 2.01 -15.30
N ARG A 287 4.92 2.80 -14.83
CA ARG A 287 4.68 4.08 -14.17
C ARG A 287 5.69 5.09 -14.68
N LEU A 288 5.23 6.21 -15.24
CA LEU A 288 6.14 7.28 -15.67
C LEU A 288 5.67 8.64 -15.20
N ASP A 289 6.60 9.54 -14.95
CA ASP A 289 6.29 10.91 -14.60
C ASP A 289 5.77 11.65 -15.84
N THR A 290 4.64 12.35 -15.72
CA THR A 290 4.05 13.08 -16.85
C THR A 290 4.96 14.17 -17.44
N ALA A 291 6.05 14.52 -16.74
CA ALA A 291 7.11 15.40 -17.24
C ALA A 291 8.04 14.73 -18.29
N ASP A 292 8.10 13.40 -18.33
CA ASP A 292 8.98 12.62 -19.22
C ASP A 292 8.30 12.22 -20.55
N ILE A 293 7.04 12.61 -20.74
CA ILE A 293 6.25 12.38 -21.95
C ILE A 293 5.61 13.69 -22.42
N LYS A 294 5.61 13.95 -23.73
CA LYS A 294 4.91 15.12 -24.26
C LYS A 294 3.40 15.00 -24.12
N GLN A 295 2.72 16.13 -24.12
CA GLN A 295 1.26 16.15 -24.23
C GLN A 295 0.83 15.71 -25.63
N GLY A 296 -0.12 14.80 -25.71
CA GLY A 296 -0.59 14.26 -26.97
C GLY A 296 -1.35 12.95 -26.78
N LYS A 297 -1.87 12.39 -27.87
CA LYS A 297 -2.41 11.03 -27.88
C LYS A 297 -1.30 10.06 -28.29
N TYR A 298 -1.26 8.90 -27.66
CA TYR A 298 -0.27 7.88 -27.98
C TYR A 298 -0.90 6.54 -28.33
N ARG A 299 -0.31 5.87 -29.32
CA ARG A 299 -0.51 4.45 -29.59
C ARG A 299 0.44 3.65 -28.71
N ILE A 300 -0.07 2.56 -28.15
CA ILE A 300 0.69 1.68 -27.25
C ILE A 300 1.01 0.38 -28.00
N LEU A 301 2.28 0.01 -28.05
CA LEU A 301 2.72 -1.32 -28.43
C LEU A 301 3.41 -1.97 -27.23
N ILE A 302 3.44 -3.30 -27.22
CA ILE A 302 4.19 -4.08 -26.25
C ILE A 302 5.25 -4.91 -26.99
N GLU A 303 6.47 -4.92 -26.48
CA GLU A 303 7.58 -5.71 -26.99
C GLU A 303 8.08 -6.66 -25.91
N TYR A 304 8.10 -7.96 -26.23
CA TYR A 304 8.63 -9.03 -25.40
C TYR A 304 9.85 -9.63 -26.08
N THR A 305 10.96 -9.73 -25.36
CA THR A 305 12.18 -10.42 -25.79
C THR A 305 12.35 -11.71 -25.01
N ASP A 306 12.41 -12.83 -25.72
CA ASP A 306 12.66 -14.15 -25.11
C ASP A 306 14.11 -14.22 -24.61
N LYS A 307 14.30 -14.38 -23.30
CA LYS A 307 15.63 -14.39 -22.69
C LYS A 307 16.49 -15.60 -23.07
N THR A 308 15.88 -16.65 -23.63
CA THR A 308 16.59 -17.89 -23.99
C THR A 308 17.26 -17.82 -25.36
N ASN A 309 16.73 -17.01 -26.27
CA ASN A 309 17.18 -16.95 -27.66
C ASN A 309 17.23 -15.53 -28.26
N GLY A 310 16.78 -14.51 -27.53
CA GLY A 310 16.77 -13.11 -27.95
C GLY A 310 15.67 -12.75 -28.96
N GLN A 311 14.73 -13.66 -29.27
CA GLN A 311 13.66 -13.40 -30.23
C GLN A 311 12.68 -12.37 -29.68
N LYS A 312 12.39 -11.35 -30.49
CA LYS A 312 11.43 -10.30 -30.19
C LYS A 312 10.04 -10.63 -30.71
N TYR A 313 9.03 -10.31 -29.90
CA TYR A 313 7.62 -10.40 -30.22
C TYR A 313 6.97 -9.05 -29.94
N ILE A 314 6.15 -8.56 -30.86
CA ILE A 314 5.54 -7.23 -30.75
C ILE A 314 4.03 -7.34 -30.99
N ALA A 315 3.24 -6.65 -30.18
CA ALA A 315 1.80 -6.55 -30.35
C ALA A 315 1.32 -5.11 -30.17
N VAL A 316 0.31 -4.72 -30.95
CA VAL A 316 -0.34 -3.41 -30.82
C VAL A 316 -1.49 -3.55 -29.83
N SER A 317 -1.55 -2.64 -28.86
CA SER A 317 -2.68 -2.55 -27.92
C SER A 317 -3.91 -1.99 -28.63
N ASP A 318 -5.09 -2.51 -28.27
CA ASP A 318 -6.39 -1.96 -28.65
C ASP A 318 -6.66 -0.61 -27.96
N LYS A 319 -6.12 -0.42 -26.75
CA LYS A 319 -6.17 0.83 -26.01
C LYS A 319 -5.11 1.83 -26.49
N ALA A 320 -5.54 3.07 -26.63
CA ALA A 320 -4.66 4.22 -26.83
C ALA A 320 -4.62 5.08 -25.55
N LEU A 321 -3.55 5.85 -25.41
CA LEU A 321 -3.38 6.79 -24.32
C LEU A 321 -3.97 8.16 -24.70
N GLY A 322 -4.83 8.70 -23.84
CA GLY A 322 -5.33 10.08 -23.94
C GLY A 322 -4.27 11.12 -23.55
N ASN A 323 -4.62 12.41 -23.50
CA ASN A 323 -3.65 13.46 -23.16
C ASN A 323 -3.12 13.29 -21.72
N PRO A 324 -1.81 13.02 -21.50
CA PRO A 324 -1.24 12.79 -20.17
C PRO A 324 -1.26 14.00 -19.22
N GLY A 325 -1.72 15.18 -19.69
CA GLY A 325 -1.80 16.41 -18.88
C GLY A 325 -3.13 16.65 -18.16
N THR A 326 -4.18 15.88 -18.46
CA THR A 326 -5.52 16.07 -17.84
C THR A 326 -5.81 14.95 -16.87
N VAL A 327 -5.78 15.25 -15.57
CA VAL A 327 -6.33 14.37 -14.52
C VAL A 327 -7.83 14.24 -14.81
N ARG A 328 -8.29 13.03 -15.15
CA ARG A 328 -9.72 12.72 -15.20
C ARG A 328 -10.28 12.56 -13.80
#